data_AF-A0AAN4YLA0-F1
#
_entry.id   AF-A0AAN4YLA0-F1
#
_cell.length_a   1.000
_cell.length_b   1.000
_cell.length_c   1.000
_cell.angle_alpha   90.00
_cell.angle_beta   90.00
_cell.angle_gamma   90.00
#
_symmetry.space_group_name_H-M   'P 1'
#
loop_
_entity.id
_entity.type
_entity.pdbx_description
1 polymer ?
#
loop_
_entity_poly.entity_id
_entity_poly.type
_entity_poly.pdbx_seq_one_letter_code
_entity_poly.pdbx_strand_id
1 'polypeptide(L)'
;MKKTALNYYSQWLVNSVGTYPQSVWEDVWQRHNRLAFRHNDNMPATIPLMMNSLMVNSGAQLFQPRFFDIRYSGAVDRYFKVLRPVLSFAEKQVDLRFNVGTRSNGHDAARWPEDLRTEIVTSA
;
A
#
# COMPACT_ATOMS: atom_id res chain seq x y z
N MET A 1 8.50 -25.40 13.97
CA MET A 1 8.73 -24.91 12.59
C MET A 1 8.37 -23.44 12.37
N LYS A 2 7.23 -22.90 12.86
CA LYS A 2 6.85 -21.48 12.67
C LYS A 2 7.76 -20.43 13.36
N LYS A 3 8.33 -20.73 14.54
CA LYS A 3 9.19 -19.77 15.29
C LYS A 3 10.55 -19.52 14.63
N THR A 4 11.09 -20.54 13.96
CA THR A 4 12.41 -20.45 13.31
C THR A 4 12.35 -19.59 12.04
N ALA A 5 11.29 -19.73 11.23
CA ALA A 5 11.11 -18.95 10.01
C ALA A 5 10.96 -17.43 10.27
N LEU A 6 10.27 -17.05 11.36
CA LEU A 6 10.15 -15.64 11.75
C LEU A 6 11.52 -15.06 12.13
N ASN A 7 12.35 -15.83 12.82
CA ASN A 7 13.70 -15.39 13.21
C ASN A 7 14.63 -15.24 11.99
N TYR A 8 14.58 -16.16 11.03
CA TYR A 8 15.35 -16.05 9.79
C TYR A 8 14.91 -14.85 8.94
N TYR A 9 13.60 -14.60 8.82
CA TYR A 9 13.10 -13.44 8.09
C TYR A 9 13.52 -12.12 8.76
N SER A 10 13.40 -12.02 10.09
CA SER A 10 13.87 -10.85 10.85
C SER A 10 15.38 -10.65 10.72
N GLN A 11 16.19 -11.72 10.82
CA GLN A 11 17.64 -11.64 10.63
C GLN A 11 18.00 -11.24 9.19
N TRP A 12 17.31 -11.80 8.19
CA TRP A 12 17.51 -11.42 6.79
C TRP A 12 17.18 -9.95 6.56
N LEU A 13 16.08 -9.43 7.13
CA LEU A 13 15.75 -8.01 7.06
C LEU A 13 16.85 -7.15 7.71
N VAL A 14 17.31 -7.51 8.91
CA VAL A 14 18.38 -6.77 9.59
C VAL A 14 19.69 -6.78 8.80
N ASN A 15 20.04 -7.91 8.19
CA ASN A 15 21.30 -8.07 7.47
C ASN A 15 21.26 -7.52 6.04
N SER A 16 20.09 -7.47 5.41
CA SER A 16 19.94 -7.16 3.97
C SER A 16 19.29 -5.81 3.73
N VAL A 17 18.46 -5.32 4.65
CA VAL A 17 17.84 -4.00 4.58
C VAL A 17 18.71 -3.06 5.40
N GLY A 18 19.62 -2.38 4.72
CA GLY A 18 20.47 -1.37 5.34
C GLY A 18 19.65 -0.25 5.99
N THR A 19 20.24 0.43 6.97
CA THR A 19 19.68 1.66 7.52
C THR A 19 19.94 2.81 6.55
N TYR A 20 19.01 3.77 6.50
CA TYR A 20 19.33 5.05 5.85
C TYR A 20 20.56 5.68 6.53
N PRO A 21 21.43 6.38 5.77
CA PRO A 21 22.49 7.17 6.37
C PRO A 21 21.94 8.09 7.46
N GLN A 22 22.67 8.27 8.57
CA GLN A 22 22.19 9.01 9.74
C GLN A 22 21.68 10.41 9.38
N SER A 23 22.37 11.10 8.47
CA SER A 23 21.97 12.43 7.99
C SER A 23 20.61 12.44 7.30
N VAL A 24 20.33 11.42 6.48
CA VAL A 24 19.03 11.25 5.81
C VAL A 24 17.93 10.95 6.82
N TRP A 25 18.22 10.06 7.78
CA TRP A 25 17.26 9.72 8.83
C TRP A 25 16.88 10.93 9.69
N GLU A 26 17.88 11.68 10.20
CA GLU A 26 17.64 12.86 11.03
C GLU A 26 16.87 13.95 10.27
N ASP A 27 17.22 14.21 9.01
CA ASP A 27 16.51 15.18 8.17
C ASP A 27 15.03 14.82 8.00
N VAL A 28 14.73 13.57 7.62
CA VAL A 28 13.34 13.09 7.48
C VAL A 28 12.62 13.15 8.82
N TRP A 29 13.20 12.60 9.89
CA TRP A 29 12.53 12.53 11.18
C TRP A 29 12.27 13.92 11.78
N GLN A 30 13.23 14.85 11.66
CA GLN A 30 13.07 16.24 12.07
C GLN A 30 11.97 16.94 11.25
N ARG A 31 11.93 16.75 9.93
CA ARG A 31 10.88 17.32 9.06
C ARG A 31 9.47 16.90 9.51
N HIS A 32 9.34 15.71 10.08
CA HIS A 32 8.08 15.19 10.62
C HIS A 32 7.91 15.47 12.13
N ASN A 33 8.55 16.52 12.66
CA ASN A 33 8.49 16.92 14.07
C ASN A 33 8.85 15.81 15.07
N ARG A 34 9.75 14.92 14.65
CA ARG A 34 10.17 13.74 15.43
C ARG A 34 8.99 12.87 15.89
N LEU A 35 7.94 12.75 15.06
CA LEU A 35 6.77 11.91 15.34
C LEU A 35 7.20 10.49 15.72
N ALA A 36 6.67 10.00 16.84
CA ALA A 36 6.96 8.67 17.37
C ALA A 36 5.67 8.07 17.95
N PHE A 37 5.50 6.77 17.75
CA PHE A 37 4.38 6.00 18.27
C PHE A 37 4.87 4.99 19.30
N ARG A 38 3.98 4.63 20.22
CA ARG A 38 4.19 3.55 21.18
C ARG A 38 3.71 2.23 20.57
N HIS A 39 4.27 1.14 21.05
CA HIS A 39 3.91 -0.21 20.57
C HIS A 39 2.43 -0.57 20.79
N ASN A 40 1.73 0.14 21.69
CA ASN A 40 0.33 -0.06 22.01
C ASN A 40 -0.62 0.96 21.34
N ASP A 41 -0.10 1.90 20.53
CA ASP A 41 -0.94 2.80 19.75
C ASP A 41 -1.59 2.03 18.59
N ASN A 42 -2.91 2.09 18.52
CA ASN A 42 -3.68 1.37 17.50
C ASN A 42 -3.84 2.18 16.20
N MET A 43 -4.31 1.53 15.13
CA MET A 43 -4.48 2.18 13.82
C MET A 43 -5.39 3.43 13.86
N PRO A 44 -6.52 3.46 14.59
CA PRO A 44 -7.30 4.68 14.76
C PRO A 44 -6.54 5.86 15.36
N ALA A 45 -5.55 5.63 16.23
CA ALA A 45 -4.69 6.68 16.79
C ALA A 45 -3.56 7.07 15.84
N THR A 46 -2.90 6.09 15.21
CA THR A 46 -1.68 6.33 14.42
C THR A 46 -1.96 6.89 13.02
N ILE A 47 -3.03 6.44 12.34
CA ILE A 47 -3.36 6.86 10.97
C ILE A 47 -3.57 8.37 10.88
N PRO A 48 -4.43 9.01 11.70
CA PRO A 48 -4.70 10.44 11.55
C PRO A 48 -3.44 11.30 11.76
N LEU A 49 -2.62 10.93 12.75
CA LEU A 49 -1.38 11.63 13.07
C LEU A 49 -0.35 11.51 11.94
N MET A 50 -0.17 10.30 11.41
CA MET A 50 0.73 10.07 10.28
C MET A 50 0.24 10.81 9.03
N MET A 51 -1.04 10.70 8.69
CA MET A 51 -1.62 11.37 7.51
C MET A 51 -1.48 12.89 7.61
N ASN A 52 -1.76 13.47 8.79
CA ASN A 52 -1.55 14.91 9.00
C ASN A 52 -0.08 15.30 8.80
N SER A 53 0.85 14.55 9.39
CA SER A 53 2.28 14.80 9.23
C SER A 53 2.73 14.70 7.77
N LEU A 54 2.25 13.71 7.02
CA LEU A 54 2.56 13.57 5.59
C LEU A 54 1.99 14.72 4.77
N MET A 55 0.74 15.11 5.01
CA MET A 55 0.09 16.20 4.29
C MET A 55 0.80 17.54 4.49
N VAL A 56 1.15 17.87 5.75
CA VAL A 56 1.81 19.14 6.10
C VAL A 56 3.25 19.17 5.61
N ASN A 57 4.00 18.08 5.82
CA ASN A 57 5.46 18.11 5.67
C ASN A 57 5.96 17.54 4.33
N SER A 58 5.13 16.81 3.59
CA SER A 58 5.53 16.15 2.34
C SER A 58 4.40 16.02 1.32
N GLY A 59 3.27 16.71 1.52
CA GLY A 59 2.08 16.49 0.72
C GLY A 59 2.26 16.91 -0.73
N ALA A 60 3.00 18.00 -0.97
CA ALA A 60 3.34 18.47 -2.31
C ALA A 60 4.20 17.47 -3.10
N GLN A 61 4.99 16.64 -2.41
CA GLN A 61 5.81 15.61 -3.02
C GLN A 61 5.02 14.32 -3.20
N LEU A 62 4.28 13.87 -2.18
CA LEU A 62 3.68 12.53 -2.16
C LEU A 62 2.30 12.46 -2.82
N PHE A 63 1.49 13.51 -2.74
CA PHE A 63 0.09 13.49 -3.17
C PHE A 63 -0.15 14.24 -4.48
N GLN A 64 0.86 14.27 -5.35
CA GLN A 64 0.76 14.88 -6.66
C GLN A 64 -0.27 14.13 -7.52
N PRO A 65 -1.24 14.83 -8.17
CA PRO A 65 -2.28 14.17 -8.94
C PRO A 65 -1.76 13.19 -10.00
N ARG A 66 -0.60 13.48 -10.59
CA ARG A 66 0.07 12.63 -11.60
C ARG A 66 0.47 11.24 -11.12
N PHE A 67 0.56 11.02 -9.80
CA PHE A 67 0.90 9.72 -9.22
C PHE A 67 -0.33 8.82 -9.05
N PHE A 68 -1.52 9.30 -9.38
CA PHE A 68 -2.75 8.57 -9.16
C PHE A 68 -3.58 8.46 -10.44
N ASP A 69 -4.26 7.33 -10.57
CA ASP A 69 -5.33 7.12 -11.53
C ASP A 69 -6.65 6.93 -10.78
N ILE A 70 -7.77 7.26 -11.43
CA ILE A 70 -9.11 6.95 -10.93
C ILE A 70 -9.61 5.70 -11.65
N ARG A 71 -10.03 4.68 -10.88
CA ARG A 71 -10.54 3.41 -11.42
C ARG A 71 -11.89 3.08 -10.83
N TYR A 72 -12.82 2.65 -11.68
CA TYR A 72 -14.10 2.11 -11.25
C TYR A 72 -13.94 0.63 -10.83
N SER A 73 -14.62 0.22 -9.76
CA SER A 73 -14.75 -1.18 -9.35
C SER A 73 -16.22 -1.58 -9.39
N GLY A 74 -16.57 -2.56 -10.22
CA GLY A 74 -17.93 -3.08 -10.32
C GLY A 74 -18.34 -3.88 -9.08
N ALA A 75 -17.37 -4.52 -8.43
CA ALA A 75 -17.59 -5.30 -7.20
C ALA A 75 -18.24 -4.50 -6.05
N VAL A 76 -18.02 -3.19 -6.02
CA VAL A 76 -18.52 -2.29 -4.96
C VAL A 76 -19.21 -1.04 -5.52
N ASP A 77 -19.39 -0.95 -6.84
CA ASP A 77 -20.03 0.18 -7.54
C ASP A 77 -19.42 1.56 -7.17
N ARG A 78 -18.09 1.67 -7.08
CA ARG A 78 -17.42 2.92 -6.67
C ARG A 78 -16.14 3.19 -7.46
N TYR A 79 -15.78 4.48 -7.52
CA TYR A 79 -14.50 4.94 -8.02
C TYR A 79 -13.45 5.01 -6.91
N PHE A 80 -12.25 4.53 -7.20
CA PHE A 80 -11.09 4.53 -6.31
C PHE A 80 -9.96 5.34 -6.91
N LYS A 81 -9.30 6.14 -6.07
CA LYS A 81 -8.00 6.72 -6.39
C LYS A 81 -6.93 5.69 -6.07
N VAL A 82 -6.16 5.28 -7.07
CA VAL A 82 -5.10 4.26 -6.94
C VAL A 82 -3.77 4.80 -7.41
N LEU A 83 -2.66 4.21 -6.98
CA LEU A 83 -1.34 4.57 -7.50
C LEU A 83 -1.24 4.19 -8.98
N ARG A 84 -0.78 5.16 -9.77
CA ARG A 84 -0.49 4.98 -11.18
C ARG A 84 0.77 4.10 -11.35
N PRO A 85 0.80 3.15 -12.30
CA PRO A 85 2.02 2.41 -12.62
C PRO A 85 3.14 3.36 -13.08
N VAL A 86 4.34 3.20 -12.51
CA VAL A 86 5.53 3.94 -12.95
C VAL A 86 6.16 3.33 -14.22
N LEU A 87 5.96 2.02 -14.42
CA LEU A 87 6.45 1.29 -15.57
C LEU A 87 5.56 1.57 -16.79
N SER A 88 6.19 1.76 -17.95
CA SER A 88 5.50 1.88 -19.24
C SER A 88 6.26 1.11 -20.32
N PHE A 89 5.53 0.61 -21.31
CA PHE A 89 6.09 -0.11 -22.46
C PHE A 89 5.89 0.72 -23.72
N ALA A 90 6.89 0.71 -24.61
CA ALA A 90 6.82 1.41 -25.88
C ALA A 90 5.56 1.00 -26.65
N GLU A 91 4.95 1.98 -27.34
CA GLU A 91 3.75 1.77 -28.16
C GLU A 91 2.54 1.18 -27.40
N LYS A 92 2.54 1.23 -26.06
CA LYS A 92 1.48 0.65 -25.21
C LYS A 92 1.22 -0.83 -25.49
N GLN A 93 2.26 -1.59 -25.85
CA GLN A 93 2.13 -3.04 -26.10
C GLN A 93 1.63 -3.82 -24.87
N VAL A 94 1.87 -3.29 -23.66
CA VAL A 94 1.36 -3.84 -22.41
C VAL A 94 0.62 -2.77 -21.63
N ASP A 95 -0.62 -3.08 -21.25
CA ASP A 95 -1.43 -2.27 -20.34
C ASP A 95 -1.32 -2.80 -18.91
N LEU A 96 -0.61 -2.06 -18.04
CA LEU A 96 -0.41 -2.43 -16.65
C LEU A 96 -1.66 -2.10 -15.82
N ARG A 97 -2.52 -3.10 -15.66
CA ARG A 97 -3.72 -3.02 -14.85
C ARG A 97 -3.97 -4.30 -14.07
N PHE A 98 -4.82 -4.18 -13.05
CA PHE A 98 -5.48 -5.34 -12.46
C PHE A 98 -6.74 -5.65 -13.26
N ASN A 99 -6.96 -6.92 -13.59
CA ASN A 99 -8.18 -7.36 -14.29
C ASN A 99 -9.40 -7.36 -13.35
N VAL A 100 -9.16 -7.48 -12.04
CA VAL A 100 -10.19 -7.44 -11.00
C VAL A 100 -9.96 -6.22 -10.14
N GLY A 101 -11.03 -5.46 -9.88
CA GLY A 101 -11.00 -4.25 -9.07
C GLY A 101 -10.87 -4.52 -7.57
N THR A 102 -10.83 -3.44 -6.77
CA THR A 102 -10.84 -3.52 -5.31
C THR A 102 -12.12 -4.19 -4.82
N ARG A 103 -11.98 -5.15 -3.90
CA ARG A 103 -13.08 -5.87 -3.24
C ARG A 103 -13.06 -5.60 -1.75
N SER A 104 -14.23 -5.39 -1.16
CA SER A 104 -14.43 -5.32 0.30
C SER A 104 -14.62 -6.72 0.89
N ASN A 105 -14.37 -6.83 2.19
CA ASN A 105 -14.66 -8.06 2.92
C ASN A 105 -16.17 -8.38 2.84
N GLY A 106 -16.50 -9.67 2.67
CA GLY A 106 -17.88 -10.17 2.71
C GLY A 106 -18.67 -10.10 1.40
N HIS A 107 -18.09 -9.63 0.29
CA HIS A 107 -18.75 -9.63 -1.02
C HIS A 107 -18.63 -10.95 -1.78
N ASP A 108 -17.54 -11.70 -1.55
CA ASP A 108 -17.27 -12.96 -2.23
C ASP A 108 -17.66 -14.17 -1.37
N ALA A 109 -18.06 -15.26 -2.04
CA ALA A 109 -18.12 -16.58 -1.43
C ALA A 109 -16.72 -17.03 -0.97
N ALA A 110 -16.67 -17.85 0.09
CA ALA A 110 -15.42 -18.34 0.68
C ALA A 110 -14.73 -19.45 -0.16
N ARG A 111 -14.51 -19.20 -1.45
CA ARG A 111 -13.83 -20.10 -2.40
C ARG A 111 -13.07 -19.31 -3.46
N TRP A 112 -12.15 -19.98 -4.15
CA TRP A 112 -11.52 -19.42 -5.34
C TRP A 112 -12.43 -19.60 -6.57
N PRO A 113 -12.47 -18.63 -7.50
CA PRO A 113 -13.09 -18.83 -8.81
C PRO A 113 -12.19 -19.71 -9.68
N GLU A 114 -12.78 -20.43 -10.64
CA GLU A 114 -12.02 -21.18 -11.64
C GLU A 114 -11.32 -20.23 -12.62
N ASP A 115 -11.97 -19.13 -13.00
CA ASP A 115 -11.36 -18.03 -13.72
C ASP A 115 -10.94 -16.91 -12.76
N LEU A 116 -9.64 -16.65 -12.64
CA LEU A 116 -9.08 -15.57 -11.83
C LEU A 116 -9.43 -14.16 -12.33
N ARG A 117 -10.07 -14.03 -13.50
CA ARG A 117 -10.65 -12.76 -13.98
C ARG A 117 -12.06 -12.51 -13.45
N THR A 118 -12.64 -13.48 -12.74
CA THR A 118 -13.97 -13.34 -12.13
C THR A 118 -13.95 -12.19 -11.12
N GLU A 119 -14.76 -11.15 -11.38
CA GLU A 119 -14.78 -9.96 -10.54
C GLU A 119 -15.43 -10.21 -9.17
N ILE A 120 -16.54 -10.98 -9.14
CA ILE A 120 -17.28 -11.34 -7.94
C ILE A 120 -17.48 -12.85 -7.90
N VAL A 121 -17.11 -13.49 -6.80
CA VAL A 121 -17.28 -14.94 -6.63
C VAL A 121 -18.63 -15.22 -5.97
N THR A 122 -19.60 -15.69 -6.74
CA THR A 122 -20.93 -16.06 -6.23
C THR A 122 -20.96 -17.50 -5.71
N SER A 123 -21.84 -17.78 -4.76
CA SER A 123 -22.28 -19.15 -4.45
C SER A 123 -23.06 -19.69 -5.64
N ALA A 124 -22.78 -20.94 -6.02
CA ALA A 124 -23.58 -21.67 -7.02
C ALA A 124 -24.98 -21.97 -6.49
#